data_AF-A0A7V1EP51-F1
#
_entry.id   AF-A0A7V1EP51-F1
#
_cell.length_a   1.000
_cell.length_b   1.000
_cell.length_c   1.000
_cell.angle_alpha   90.00
_cell.angle_beta   90.00
_cell.angle_gamma   90.00
#
_symmetry.space_group_name_H-M   'P 1'
#
loop_
_entity.id
_entity.type
_entity.pdbx_description
1 polymer ?
#
loop_
_entity_poly.entity_id
_entity_poly.type
_entity_poly.pdbx_seq_one_letter_code
_entity_poly.pdbx_strand_id
1 'polypeptide(L)'
;MLPPLRIGNLIAEIPIIQGGMGVGISLSKLASAVANEGAIGIISAAEIGFMESDFNRNPMKANQRALAKELKKAKEASSGPIGVNIMVASSDFNELVTISVENGADLIISGAGLPLNPAPKEILKNAETKFVPIVSSARAAKLIFRYWANHHSRLPDAVVVEGPLAGGHLGFKKEQIDDENFRLEKILPDIISIVKSYEE
;
A
#
# COMPACT_ATOMS: atom_id res chain seq x y z
N MET A 1 -0.61 26.30 -4.19
CA MET A 1 0.16 25.07 -3.92
C MET A 1 -0.72 24.16 -3.09
N LEU A 2 -0.80 22.85 -3.39
CA LEU A 2 -1.58 21.92 -2.57
C LEU A 2 -0.93 21.79 -1.18
N PRO A 3 -1.70 21.56 -0.10
CA PRO A 3 -1.12 21.36 1.22
C PRO A 3 -0.28 20.07 1.26
N PRO A 4 0.76 19.99 2.12
CA PRO A 4 1.52 18.75 2.32
C PRO A 4 0.60 17.58 2.72
N LEU A 5 0.90 16.39 2.19
CA LEU A 5 0.20 15.17 2.57
C LEU A 5 0.72 14.70 3.94
N ARG A 6 -0.19 14.40 4.86
CA ARG A 6 0.12 13.92 6.21
C ARG A 6 -0.56 12.58 6.47
N ILE A 7 0.20 11.58 6.89
CA ILE A 7 -0.30 10.26 7.29
C ILE A 7 0.32 9.92 8.64
N GLY A 8 -0.41 10.20 9.72
CA GLY A 8 0.15 10.21 11.08
C GLY A 8 1.36 11.13 11.19
N ASN A 9 2.53 10.59 11.50
CA ASN A 9 3.80 11.33 11.58
C ASN A 9 4.52 11.50 10.25
N LEU A 10 4.07 10.86 9.16
CA LEU A 10 4.68 11.01 7.84
C LEU A 10 4.21 12.32 7.20
N ILE A 11 5.16 13.04 6.59
CA ILE A 11 4.91 14.28 5.86
C ILE A 11 5.56 14.16 4.48
N ALA A 12 4.78 14.42 3.44
CA ALA A 12 5.27 14.62 2.08
C ALA A 12 4.90 16.05 1.64
N GLU A 13 5.92 16.88 1.45
CA GLU A 13 5.78 18.30 1.06
C GLU A 13 5.13 18.42 -0.32
N ILE A 14 5.45 17.50 -1.22
CA ILE A 14 4.73 17.31 -2.47
C ILE A 14 3.68 16.22 -2.21
N PRO A 15 2.37 16.51 -2.26
CA PRO A 15 1.30 15.56 -1.93
C PRO A 15 1.06 14.57 -3.08
N ILE A 16 2.11 13.85 -3.45
CA ILE A 16 2.15 12.85 -4.51
C ILE A 16 2.68 11.55 -3.91
N ILE A 17 2.02 10.45 -4.25
CA ILE A 17 2.50 9.09 -3.99
C ILE A 17 2.71 8.44 -5.35
N GLN A 18 3.92 7.95 -5.61
CA GLN A 18 4.18 7.14 -6.80
C GLN A 18 3.54 5.76 -6.65
N GLY A 19 2.76 5.30 -7.63
CA GLY A 19 2.06 4.00 -7.55
C GLY A 19 3.02 2.80 -7.61
N GLY A 20 2.82 1.78 -6.78
CA GLY A 20 3.68 0.59 -6.74
C GLY A 20 3.42 -0.40 -7.88
N MET A 21 4.18 -0.30 -8.97
CA MET A 21 4.08 -1.16 -10.15
C MET A 21 5.02 -2.37 -10.04
N GLY A 22 4.46 -3.58 -10.16
CA GLY A 22 5.14 -4.88 -9.96
C GLY A 22 6.16 -5.25 -11.04
N VAL A 23 6.72 -6.46 -10.92
CA VAL A 23 7.66 -7.07 -11.89
C VAL A 23 8.86 -6.17 -12.18
N GLY A 24 9.44 -5.60 -11.12
CA GLY A 24 10.68 -4.83 -11.22
C GLY A 24 10.57 -3.39 -11.71
N ILE A 25 9.37 -2.86 -11.91
CA ILE A 25 9.19 -1.46 -12.32
C ILE A 25 9.45 -0.52 -11.13
N SER A 26 8.79 -0.77 -10.01
CA SER A 26 8.93 0.05 -8.79
C SER A 26 9.92 -0.57 -7.80
N LEU A 27 11.20 -0.26 -8.00
CA LEU A 27 12.31 -0.70 -7.16
C LEU A 27 12.95 0.48 -6.41
N SER A 28 14.03 0.20 -5.66
CA SER A 28 14.70 1.19 -4.81
C SER A 28 15.04 2.50 -5.50
N LYS A 29 15.58 2.45 -6.73
CA LYS A 29 16.01 3.64 -7.47
C LYS A 29 14.87 4.61 -7.79
N LEU A 30 13.72 4.09 -8.21
CA LEU A 30 12.55 4.93 -8.52
C LEU A 30 11.95 5.47 -7.22
N ALA A 31 11.74 4.59 -6.24
CA ALA A 31 11.16 4.98 -4.96
C ALA A 31 12.02 6.04 -4.25
N SER A 32 13.34 5.87 -4.18
CA SER A 32 14.22 6.85 -3.55
C SER A 32 14.28 8.17 -4.30
N ALA A 33 14.29 8.14 -5.64
CA ALA A 33 14.24 9.36 -6.44
C ALA A 33 12.97 10.17 -6.14
N VAL A 34 11.79 9.53 -6.14
CA VAL A 34 10.52 10.19 -5.82
C VAL A 34 10.53 10.76 -4.39
N ALA A 35 11.00 9.98 -3.42
CA ALA A 35 11.04 10.39 -2.03
C ALA A 35 11.97 11.60 -1.79
N ASN A 36 13.11 11.65 -2.50
CA ASN A 36 14.06 12.76 -2.41
C ASN A 36 13.53 14.06 -3.05
N GLU A 37 12.57 13.98 -3.97
CA GLU A 37 11.85 15.15 -4.48
C GLU A 37 10.74 15.64 -3.51
N GLY A 38 10.62 15.03 -2.32
CA GLY A 38 9.66 15.44 -1.28
C GLY A 38 8.27 14.81 -1.40
N ALA A 39 8.10 13.84 -2.30
CA ALA A 39 6.92 12.98 -2.43
C ALA A 39 7.09 11.66 -1.64
N ILE A 40 6.17 10.70 -1.80
CA ILE A 40 6.29 9.35 -1.22
C ILE A 40 6.66 8.35 -2.32
N GLY A 41 7.80 7.68 -2.15
CA GLY A 41 8.26 6.61 -3.04
C GLY A 41 7.73 5.25 -2.62
N ILE A 42 7.31 4.41 -3.57
CA ILE A 42 6.74 3.09 -3.29
C ILE A 42 7.50 2.00 -4.03
N ILE A 43 7.91 0.97 -3.29
CA ILE A 43 8.42 -0.29 -3.84
C ILE A 43 7.26 -1.26 -4.03
N SER A 44 7.17 -1.96 -5.16
CA SER A 44 6.18 -3.03 -5.33
C SER A 44 6.76 -4.38 -4.93
N ALA A 45 6.09 -5.12 -4.06
CA ALA A 45 6.50 -6.48 -3.67
C ALA A 45 6.11 -7.53 -4.72
N ALA A 46 5.23 -7.19 -5.66
CA ALA A 46 4.73 -8.13 -6.68
C ALA A 46 5.87 -8.57 -7.61
N GLU A 47 6.25 -9.85 -7.50
CA GLU A 47 7.33 -10.49 -8.27
C GLU A 47 8.66 -9.72 -8.21
N ILE A 48 8.94 -9.03 -7.10
CA ILE A 48 10.17 -8.24 -6.93
C ILE A 48 11.46 -9.08 -7.06
N GLY A 49 11.37 -10.38 -6.79
CA GLY A 49 12.46 -11.34 -6.89
C GLY A 49 12.70 -11.88 -8.30
N PHE A 50 12.02 -11.41 -9.35
CA PHE A 50 12.12 -11.99 -10.71
C PHE A 50 13.55 -12.06 -11.29
N MET A 51 14.46 -11.21 -10.80
CA MET A 51 15.88 -11.19 -11.19
C MET A 51 16.79 -12.08 -10.32
N GLU A 52 16.27 -12.67 -9.25
CA GLU A 52 17.03 -13.59 -8.40
C GLU A 52 17.23 -14.93 -9.12
N SER A 53 18.42 -15.53 -8.96
CA SER A 53 18.84 -16.71 -9.71
C SER A 53 17.95 -17.95 -9.49
N ASP A 54 17.28 -18.04 -8.35
CA ASP A 54 16.42 -19.16 -7.95
C ASP A 54 14.92 -18.85 -8.12
N PHE A 55 14.53 -17.71 -8.70
CA PHE A 55 13.13 -17.27 -8.76
C PHE A 55 12.18 -18.33 -9.33
N ASN A 56 12.55 -18.95 -10.46
CA ASN A 56 11.71 -19.99 -11.09
C ASN A 56 11.53 -21.26 -10.24
N ARG A 57 12.42 -21.50 -9.26
CA ARG A 57 12.36 -22.66 -8.36
C ARG A 57 11.74 -22.30 -7.01
N ASN A 58 11.95 -21.08 -6.53
CA ASN A 58 11.51 -20.63 -5.22
C ASN A 58 11.12 -19.13 -5.25
N PRO A 59 10.03 -18.78 -5.95
CA PRO A 59 9.67 -17.38 -6.19
C PRO A 59 9.35 -16.65 -4.88
N MET A 60 8.77 -17.34 -3.91
CA MET A 60 8.44 -16.79 -2.60
C MET A 60 9.70 -16.36 -1.84
N LYS A 61 10.71 -17.23 -1.70
CA LYS A 61 11.96 -16.86 -1.01
C LYS A 61 12.76 -15.83 -1.80
N ALA A 62 12.72 -15.88 -3.14
CA ALA A 62 13.32 -14.86 -3.98
C ALA A 62 12.70 -13.47 -3.74
N ASN A 63 11.36 -13.38 -3.73
CA ASN A 63 10.63 -12.14 -3.44
C ASN A 63 10.96 -11.60 -2.04
N GLN A 64 10.94 -12.46 -1.03
CA GLN A 64 11.26 -12.09 0.36
C GLN A 64 12.66 -11.47 0.50
N ARG A 65 13.68 -12.12 -0.09
CA ARG A 65 15.07 -11.59 -0.06
C ARG A 65 15.21 -10.30 -0.86
N ALA A 66 14.62 -10.25 -2.06
CA ALA A 66 14.70 -9.08 -2.93
C ALA A 66 13.99 -7.87 -2.30
N LEU A 67 12.85 -8.07 -1.65
CA LEU A 67 12.12 -7.00 -0.94
C LEU A 67 12.98 -6.37 0.16
N ALA A 68 13.56 -7.18 1.06
CA ALA A 68 14.46 -6.68 2.11
C ALA A 68 15.64 -5.89 1.52
N LYS A 69 16.25 -6.41 0.45
CA LYS A 69 17.39 -5.77 -0.24
C LYS A 69 17.00 -4.43 -0.86
N GLU A 70 15.87 -4.35 -1.55
CA GLU A 70 15.42 -3.12 -2.21
C GLU A 70 14.93 -2.08 -1.21
N LEU A 71 14.25 -2.47 -0.14
CA LEU A 71 13.90 -1.56 0.96
C LEU A 71 15.14 -0.95 1.60
N LYS A 72 16.12 -1.78 1.97
CA LYS A 72 17.38 -1.31 2.55
C LYS A 72 18.06 -0.28 1.65
N LYS A 73 18.22 -0.58 0.36
CA LYS A 73 18.79 0.36 -0.62
C LYS A 73 18.01 1.67 -0.71
N ALA A 74 16.68 1.60 -0.73
CA ALA A 74 15.84 2.78 -0.83
C ALA A 74 15.97 3.68 0.40
N LYS A 75 15.97 3.09 1.61
CA LYS A 75 16.17 3.82 2.87
C LYS A 75 17.59 4.39 3.00
N GLU A 76 18.61 3.71 2.47
CA GLU A 76 19.98 4.23 2.43
C GLU A 76 20.15 5.39 1.42
N ALA A 77 19.38 5.36 0.33
CA ALA A 77 19.46 6.35 -0.75
C ALA A 77 18.47 7.52 -0.62
N SER A 78 17.65 7.54 0.44
CA SER A 78 16.57 8.52 0.61
C SER A 78 16.50 9.07 2.03
N SER A 79 16.22 10.37 2.15
CA SER A 79 15.80 10.99 3.41
C SER A 79 14.27 11.17 3.49
N GLY A 80 13.54 10.91 2.41
CA GLY A 80 12.08 10.99 2.36
C GLY A 80 11.37 9.64 2.61
N PRO A 81 10.01 9.65 2.73
CA PRO A 81 9.23 8.45 3.04
C PRO A 81 9.27 7.39 1.93
N ILE A 82 9.51 6.14 2.33
CA ILE A 82 9.51 4.95 1.48
C ILE A 82 8.46 3.98 1.96
N GLY A 83 7.53 3.63 1.07
CA GLY A 83 6.50 2.62 1.32
C GLY A 83 6.65 1.36 0.47
N VAL A 84 5.80 0.39 0.75
CA VAL A 84 5.69 -0.86 -0.02
C VAL A 84 4.25 -1.09 -0.45
N ASN A 85 4.03 -1.49 -1.69
CA ASN A 85 2.76 -2.02 -2.16
C ASN A 85 2.78 -3.55 -2.14
N ILE A 86 1.80 -4.18 -1.48
CA ILE A 86 1.69 -5.63 -1.33
C ILE A 86 0.27 -6.07 -1.70
N MET A 87 0.16 -7.12 -2.52
CA MET A 87 -1.12 -7.72 -2.87
C MET A 87 -1.59 -8.62 -1.73
N VAL A 88 -2.80 -8.37 -1.21
CA VAL A 88 -3.45 -9.23 -0.21
C VAL A 88 -3.68 -10.65 -0.75
N ALA A 89 -3.85 -10.80 -2.06
CA ALA A 89 -3.98 -12.09 -2.72
C ALA A 89 -2.67 -12.92 -2.76
N SER A 90 -1.52 -12.35 -2.39
CA SER A 90 -0.25 -13.11 -2.36
C SER A 90 -0.27 -14.17 -1.26
N SER A 91 0.20 -15.38 -1.57
CA SER A 91 0.25 -16.49 -0.59
C SER A 91 1.16 -16.20 0.61
N ASP A 92 2.11 -15.28 0.45
CA ASP A 92 3.09 -14.84 1.46
C ASP A 92 2.86 -13.40 1.94
N PHE A 93 1.62 -12.90 1.85
CA PHE A 93 1.27 -11.52 2.22
C PHE A 93 1.76 -11.13 3.62
N ASN A 94 1.52 -11.96 4.64
CA ASN A 94 1.91 -11.66 6.02
C ASN A 94 3.44 -11.63 6.20
N GLU A 95 4.15 -12.53 5.50
CA GLU A 95 5.61 -12.58 5.50
C GLU A 95 6.19 -11.32 4.84
N LEU A 96 5.64 -10.88 3.70
CA LEU A 96 6.07 -9.66 3.02
C LEU A 96 5.80 -8.41 3.86
N VAL A 97 4.65 -8.35 4.56
CA VAL A 97 4.35 -7.28 5.52
C VAL A 97 5.37 -7.28 6.65
N THR A 98 5.66 -8.44 7.23
CA THR A 98 6.63 -8.59 8.32
C THR A 98 8.00 -8.08 7.90
N ILE A 99 8.49 -8.54 6.75
CA ILE A 99 9.77 -8.09 6.18
C ILE A 99 9.76 -6.58 5.94
N SER A 100 8.66 -6.02 5.45
CA SER A 100 8.56 -4.58 5.19
C SER A 100 8.69 -3.75 6.47
N VAL A 101 7.99 -4.16 7.54
CA VAL A 101 8.08 -3.50 8.85
C VAL A 101 9.48 -3.64 9.45
N GLU A 102 10.04 -4.85 9.45
CA GLU A 102 11.38 -5.12 10.00
C GLU A 102 12.50 -4.36 9.26
N ASN A 103 12.30 -4.04 7.99
CA ASN A 103 13.24 -3.28 7.16
C ASN A 103 12.89 -1.78 7.09
N GLY A 104 12.00 -1.28 7.95
CA GLY A 104 11.77 0.15 8.14
C GLY A 104 10.96 0.84 7.04
N ALA A 105 10.04 0.11 6.40
CA ALA A 105 9.04 0.73 5.53
C ALA A 105 8.19 1.73 6.33
N ASP A 106 8.05 2.94 5.81
CA ASP A 106 7.29 4.01 6.47
C ASP A 106 5.78 3.77 6.34
N LEU A 107 5.34 3.21 5.21
CA LEU A 107 3.96 2.76 5.01
C LEU A 107 3.85 1.48 4.17
N ILE A 108 2.74 0.78 4.32
CA ILE A 108 2.37 -0.38 3.50
C ILE A 108 1.01 -0.11 2.87
N ILE A 109 0.97 -0.15 1.54
CA ILE A 109 -0.25 -0.07 0.74
C ILE A 109 -0.70 -1.49 0.40
N SER A 110 -1.88 -1.87 0.89
CA SER A 110 -2.43 -3.22 0.69
C SER A 110 -3.52 -3.21 -0.38
N GLY A 111 -3.24 -3.82 -1.53
CA GLY A 111 -4.14 -3.88 -2.69
C GLY A 111 -4.61 -5.29 -3.04
N ALA A 112 -5.41 -5.41 -4.11
CA ALA A 112 -5.87 -6.70 -4.65
C ALA A 112 -6.53 -7.65 -3.62
N GLY A 113 -7.34 -7.09 -2.72
CA GLY A 113 -8.09 -7.85 -1.71
C GLY A 113 -8.50 -6.99 -0.51
N LEU A 114 -9.12 -7.61 0.49
CA LEU A 114 -9.50 -6.95 1.75
C LEU A 114 -8.51 -7.31 2.86
N PRO A 115 -7.66 -6.37 3.32
CA PRO A 115 -6.68 -6.65 4.37
C PRO A 115 -7.34 -6.64 5.75
N LEU A 116 -8.25 -7.59 6.01
CA LEU A 116 -8.91 -7.70 7.33
C LEU A 116 -7.92 -8.08 8.43
N ASN A 117 -6.87 -8.81 8.09
CA ASN A 117 -5.71 -9.08 8.95
C ASN A 117 -4.47 -8.55 8.23
N PRO A 118 -4.15 -7.25 8.38
CA PRO A 118 -3.12 -6.59 7.57
C PRO A 118 -1.69 -6.98 7.95
N ALA A 119 -1.50 -7.51 9.15
CA ALA A 119 -0.21 -7.95 9.68
C ALA A 119 -0.46 -8.93 10.84
N PRO A 120 0.56 -9.72 11.24
CA PRO A 120 0.55 -10.42 12.53
C PRO A 120 0.26 -9.44 13.68
N LYS A 121 -0.55 -9.86 14.67
CA LYS A 121 -1.05 -8.98 15.74
C LYS A 121 0.06 -8.22 16.48
N GLU A 122 1.15 -8.90 16.80
CA GLU A 122 2.30 -8.29 17.51
C GLU A 122 2.99 -7.20 16.70
N ILE A 123 3.06 -7.37 15.38
CA ILE A 123 3.59 -6.36 14.46
C ILE A 123 2.61 -5.20 14.38
N LEU A 124 1.33 -5.48 14.13
CA LEU A 124 0.31 -4.45 13.93
C LEU A 124 0.20 -3.50 15.13
N LYS A 125 0.33 -4.04 16.34
CA LYS A 125 0.20 -3.28 17.60
C LYS A 125 1.35 -2.30 17.82
N ASN A 126 2.56 -2.66 17.42
CA ASN A 126 3.78 -1.90 17.76
C ASN A 126 4.41 -1.19 16.55
N ALA A 127 3.96 -1.47 15.33
CA ALA A 127 4.54 -0.90 14.13
C ALA A 127 4.29 0.61 14.01
N GLU A 128 5.37 1.37 13.87
CA GLU A 128 5.32 2.77 13.44
C GLU A 128 4.90 2.89 11.97
N THR A 129 5.13 1.85 11.17
CA THR A 129 4.67 1.74 9.79
C THR A 129 3.18 2.00 9.68
N LYS A 130 2.79 2.83 8.70
CA LYS A 130 1.39 3.18 8.42
C LYS A 130 0.75 2.14 7.51
N PHE A 131 -0.45 1.68 7.81
CA PHE A 131 -1.16 0.70 6.99
C PHE A 131 -2.27 1.37 6.20
N VAL A 132 -2.20 1.23 4.87
CA VAL A 132 -3.03 1.97 3.92
C VAL A 132 -3.72 0.99 2.97
N PRO A 133 -4.94 0.52 3.27
CA PRO A 133 -5.72 -0.29 2.35
C PRO A 133 -6.10 0.49 1.08
N ILE A 134 -6.11 -0.21 -0.04
CA ILE A 134 -6.77 0.24 -1.27
C ILE A 134 -8.24 -0.17 -1.20
N VAL A 135 -9.15 0.74 -1.54
CA VAL A 135 -10.59 0.47 -1.63
C VAL A 135 -11.18 1.02 -2.93
N SER A 136 -12.18 0.33 -3.44
CA SER A 136 -12.96 0.72 -4.63
C SER A 136 -14.44 1.02 -4.32
N SER A 137 -14.85 0.97 -3.05
CA SER A 137 -16.23 1.25 -2.65
C SER A 137 -16.37 1.59 -1.16
N ALA A 138 -17.42 2.34 -0.82
CA ALA A 138 -17.79 2.63 0.58
C ALA A 138 -18.08 1.36 1.39
N ARG A 139 -18.63 0.32 0.73
CA ARG A 139 -18.86 -0.98 1.36
C ARG A 139 -17.56 -1.63 1.80
N ALA A 140 -16.53 -1.63 0.95
CA ALA A 140 -15.21 -2.18 1.29
C ALA A 140 -14.55 -1.37 2.41
N ALA A 141 -14.55 -0.04 2.31
CA ALA A 141 -14.03 0.84 3.36
C ALA A 141 -14.70 0.57 4.72
N LYS A 142 -16.05 0.56 4.75
CA LYS A 142 -16.82 0.32 5.98
C LYS A 142 -16.50 -1.04 6.61
N LEU A 143 -16.35 -2.07 5.78
CA LEU A 143 -16.02 -3.41 6.25
C LEU A 143 -14.62 -3.44 6.88
N ILE A 144 -13.61 -2.87 6.21
CA ILE A 144 -12.22 -2.84 6.70
C ILE A 144 -12.15 -2.08 8.02
N PHE A 145 -12.64 -0.84 8.06
CA PHE A 145 -12.59 0.00 9.26
C PHE A 145 -13.30 -0.64 10.44
N ARG A 146 -14.54 -1.13 10.24
CA ARG A 146 -15.28 -1.83 11.30
C ARG A 146 -14.56 -3.08 11.79
N TYR A 147 -13.98 -3.87 10.88
CA TYR A 147 -13.27 -5.08 11.29
C TYR A 147 -12.05 -4.75 12.14
N TRP A 148 -11.26 -3.76 11.73
CA TRP A 148 -10.05 -3.36 12.44
C TRP A 148 -10.37 -2.73 13.80
N ALA A 149 -11.38 -1.87 13.87
CA ALA A 149 -11.88 -1.31 15.14
C ALA A 149 -12.24 -2.44 16.13
N ASN A 150 -12.94 -3.47 15.66
CA ASN A 150 -13.42 -4.56 16.51
C ASN A 150 -12.36 -5.59 16.90
N HIS A 151 -11.30 -5.78 16.10
CA HIS A 151 -10.37 -6.91 16.26
C HIS A 151 -8.92 -6.52 16.52
N HIS A 152 -8.50 -5.30 16.15
CA HIS A 152 -7.08 -4.91 16.13
C HIS A 152 -6.75 -3.71 17.03
N SER A 153 -7.75 -3.05 17.63
CA SER A 153 -7.55 -1.81 18.43
C SER A 153 -6.73 -0.75 17.68
N ARG A 154 -6.81 -0.76 16.35
CA ARG A 154 -6.11 0.11 15.41
C ARG A 154 -7.03 0.32 14.22
N LEU A 155 -6.96 1.47 13.58
CA LEU A 155 -7.65 1.77 12.34
C LEU A 155 -6.64 1.88 11.19
N PRO A 156 -7.07 1.75 9.93
CA PRO A 156 -6.24 2.16 8.80
C PRO A 156 -5.73 3.60 8.98
N ASP A 157 -4.45 3.83 8.67
CA ASP A 157 -3.80 5.13 8.85
C ASP A 157 -4.17 6.12 7.73
N ALA A 158 -4.51 5.60 6.55
CA ALA A 158 -5.05 6.32 5.40
C ALA A 158 -5.79 5.32 4.50
N VAL A 159 -6.36 5.79 3.39
CA VAL A 159 -7.00 4.94 2.38
C VAL A 159 -6.60 5.42 0.99
N VAL A 160 -6.26 4.50 0.09
CA VAL A 160 -6.14 4.79 -1.35
C VAL A 160 -7.47 4.43 -2.00
N VAL A 161 -8.08 5.39 -2.70
CA VAL A 161 -9.32 5.15 -3.44
C VAL A 161 -8.97 4.91 -4.91
N GLU A 162 -9.28 3.72 -5.41
CA GLU A 162 -9.10 3.38 -6.82
C GLU A 162 -10.44 3.37 -7.55
N GLY A 163 -10.49 4.09 -8.67
CA GLY A 163 -11.60 4.06 -9.62
C GLY A 163 -11.39 3.02 -10.73
N PRO A 164 -12.39 2.82 -11.59
CA PRO A 164 -12.38 1.79 -12.64
C PRO A 164 -11.34 2.02 -13.74
N LEU A 165 -10.82 3.24 -13.86
CA LEU A 165 -9.80 3.61 -14.84
C LEU A 165 -8.36 3.50 -14.32
N ALA A 166 -8.18 2.99 -13.09
CA ALA A 166 -6.84 2.71 -12.58
C ALA A 166 -6.16 1.61 -13.41
N GLY A 167 -4.82 1.60 -13.42
CA GLY A 167 -4.05 0.53 -14.07
C GLY A 167 -3.92 -0.70 -13.16
N GLY A 168 -3.60 -1.86 -13.74
CA GLY A 168 -3.27 -3.07 -12.99
C GLY A 168 -4.48 -3.88 -12.52
N HIS A 169 -4.42 -4.38 -11.28
CA HIS A 169 -5.45 -5.27 -10.73
C HIS A 169 -6.60 -4.47 -10.13
N LEU A 170 -7.74 -4.45 -10.82
CA LEU A 170 -8.89 -3.62 -10.47
C LEU A 170 -9.88 -4.30 -9.52
N GLY A 171 -10.43 -3.51 -8.61
CA GLY A 171 -11.56 -3.90 -7.74
C GLY A 171 -12.93 -3.81 -8.43
N PHE A 172 -12.98 -3.88 -9.76
CA PHE A 172 -14.19 -3.69 -10.57
C PHE A 172 -14.37 -4.83 -11.57
N LYS A 173 -15.62 -5.18 -11.85
CA LYS A 173 -15.99 -6.09 -12.94
C LYS A 173 -15.90 -5.37 -14.27
N LYS A 174 -15.78 -6.14 -15.36
CA LYS A 174 -15.66 -5.59 -16.72
C LYS A 174 -16.81 -4.66 -17.08
N GLU A 175 -18.03 -4.98 -16.64
CA GLU A 175 -19.22 -4.18 -16.95
C GLU A 175 -19.24 -2.84 -16.20
N GLN A 176 -18.44 -2.70 -15.14
CA GLN A 176 -18.38 -1.50 -14.30
C GLN A 176 -17.31 -0.51 -14.78
N ILE A 177 -16.46 -0.88 -15.74
CA ILE A 177 -15.30 -0.06 -16.13
C ILE A 177 -15.73 1.27 -16.76
N ASP A 178 -16.69 1.21 -17.68
CA ASP A 178 -17.20 2.39 -18.40
C ASP A 178 -18.50 2.94 -17.81
N ASP A 179 -19.02 2.31 -16.75
CA ASP A 179 -20.26 2.74 -16.09
C ASP A 179 -20.01 4.00 -15.23
N GLU A 180 -20.73 5.07 -15.56
CA GLU A 180 -20.60 6.37 -14.91
C GLU A 180 -20.85 6.32 -13.39
N ASN A 181 -21.64 5.36 -12.91
CA ASN A 181 -21.93 5.17 -11.49
C ASN A 181 -20.72 4.71 -10.68
N PHE A 182 -19.71 4.13 -11.34
CA PHE A 182 -18.49 3.63 -10.70
C PHE A 182 -17.31 4.59 -10.85
N ARG A 183 -17.49 5.73 -11.52
CA ARG A 183 -16.45 6.76 -11.65
C ARG A 183 -15.92 7.19 -10.28
N LEU A 184 -14.64 7.57 -10.25
CA LEU A 184 -13.95 7.95 -9.02
C LEU A 184 -14.70 9.08 -8.29
N GLU A 185 -15.21 10.06 -9.03
CA GLU A 185 -15.96 11.21 -8.53
C GLU A 185 -17.30 10.81 -7.88
N LYS A 186 -17.85 9.65 -8.24
CA LYS A 186 -19.10 9.11 -7.67
C LYS A 186 -18.85 8.30 -6.41
N ILE A 187 -17.79 7.48 -6.39
CA ILE A 187 -17.49 6.62 -5.23
C ILE A 187 -16.78 7.36 -4.10
N LEU A 188 -16.02 8.41 -4.41
CA LEU A 188 -15.18 9.12 -3.46
C LEU A 188 -15.98 9.79 -2.31
N PRO A 189 -17.11 10.51 -2.56
CA PRO A 189 -17.88 11.14 -1.49
C PRO A 189 -18.39 10.14 -0.44
N ASP A 190 -18.88 8.98 -0.88
CA ASP A 190 -19.38 7.94 0.03
C ASP A 190 -18.26 7.35 0.87
N ILE A 191 -17.07 7.13 0.28
CA ILE A 191 -15.90 6.64 1.00
C ILE A 191 -15.43 7.68 2.04
N ILE A 192 -15.39 8.97 1.67
CA ILE A 192 -15.08 10.06 2.60
C ILE A 192 -16.07 10.06 3.77
N SER A 193 -17.37 9.89 3.50
CA SER A 193 -18.37 9.82 4.56
C SER A 193 -18.14 8.65 5.53
N ILE A 194 -17.67 7.51 5.03
CA ILE A 194 -17.31 6.38 5.89
C ILE A 194 -16.07 6.72 6.72
N VAL A 195 -14.99 7.19 6.10
CA VAL A 195 -13.74 7.50 6.82
C VAL A 195 -13.97 8.53 7.91
N LYS A 196 -14.73 9.60 7.63
CA LYS A 196 -15.10 10.64 8.61
C LYS A 196 -15.87 10.11 9.82
N SER A 197 -16.63 9.02 9.68
CA SER A 197 -17.33 8.42 10.83
C SER A 197 -16.39 7.72 11.83
N TYR A 198 -15.11 7.61 11.50
CA TYR A 198 -14.03 7.08 12.34
C TYR A 198 -12.97 8.13 12.69
N GLU A 199 -13.13 9.37 12.23
CA GLU A 199 -12.31 10.51 12.68
C GLU A 199 -12.93 11.02 14.00
N GLU A 200 -12.21 10.86 15.11
CA GLU A 200 -12.57 11.49 16.40
C GLU A 200 -12.20 12.98 16.43
#